data_AF-A0A845RZY7-F1
#
_entry.id   AF-A0A845RZY7-F1
#
_cell.length_a   1.000
_cell.length_b   1.000
_cell.length_c   1.000
_cell.angle_alpha   90.00
_cell.angle_beta   90.00
_cell.angle_gamma   90.00
#
_symmetry.space_group_name_H-M   'P 1'
#
loop_
_entity.id
_entity.type
_entity.pdbx_description
1 polymer ?
#
loop_
_entity_poly.entity_id
_entity_poly.type
_entity_poly.pdbx_seq_one_letter_code
_entity_poly.pdbx_strand_id
1 'polypeptide(L)'
;MPNTPLLDKIKNPQDLKKLQVSELKTLAEELRAELVDAVSVTGGHLGAGLGVVELTIAIHYLFDTPKDRLVWDVGHQAYPHKILTERRDRIRTLRKGGGLSGFTKRSESIYDPFGAAHSSTSISASLGMAVARDLDDRNNNVIAVIGDGAMSAGMAYEAMNNAGSMKSRLIVILNDNDMSIAPPVGAMRSYLAKLLSGKTYIGFRGFLK
;
A
#
# COMPACT_ATOMS: atom_id res chain seq x y z
N MET A 1 -14.61 19.51 -6.75
CA MET A 1 -13.39 19.24 -5.97
C MET A 1 -13.68 19.46 -4.51
N PRO A 2 -13.33 18.51 -3.64
CA PRO A 2 -13.59 18.58 -2.20
C PRO A 2 -12.73 19.65 -1.54
N ASN A 3 -13.24 20.23 -0.45
CA ASN A 3 -12.47 21.14 0.40
C ASN A 3 -11.47 20.32 1.22
N THR A 4 -10.16 20.52 1.01
CA THR A 4 -9.10 19.66 1.57
C THR A 4 -7.85 20.48 1.99
N PRO A 5 -8.00 21.43 2.93
CA PRO A 5 -6.97 22.41 3.26
C PRO A 5 -5.68 21.79 3.84
N LEU A 6 -5.74 20.60 4.44
CA LEU A 6 -4.55 19.92 4.95
C LEU A 6 -3.83 19.19 3.82
N LEU A 7 -4.55 18.43 2.99
CA LEU A 7 -4.03 17.73 1.82
C LEU A 7 -3.47 18.70 0.78
N ASP A 8 -4.00 19.93 0.68
CA ASP A 8 -3.49 20.96 -0.22
C ASP A 8 -2.03 21.34 0.08
N LYS A 9 -1.62 21.21 1.35
CA LYS A 9 -0.26 21.47 1.83
C LYS A 9 0.71 20.31 1.57
N ILE A 10 0.21 19.14 1.18
CA ILE A 10 1.04 17.94 0.96
C ILE A 10 1.29 17.77 -0.53
N LYS A 11 2.51 18.04 -0.97
CA LYS A 11 2.92 17.77 -2.37
C LYS A 11 3.68 16.45 -2.49
N ASN A 12 4.42 16.08 -1.45
CA ASN A 12 5.20 14.85 -1.39
C ASN A 12 5.21 14.28 0.05
N PRO A 13 5.77 13.08 0.26
CA PRO A 13 5.84 12.46 1.58
C PRO A 13 6.62 13.27 2.65
N GLN A 14 7.52 14.18 2.27
CA GLN A 14 8.23 15.02 3.25
C GLN A 14 7.31 16.07 3.87
N ASP A 15 6.33 16.57 3.11
CA ASP A 15 5.32 17.49 3.67
C ASP A 15 4.40 16.77 4.66
N LEU A 16 4.06 15.51 4.37
CA LEU A 16 3.28 14.66 5.27
C LEU A 16 3.96 14.50 6.64
N LYS A 17 5.30 14.33 6.67
CA LYS A 17 6.08 14.17 7.89
C LYS A 17 6.13 15.42 8.78
N LYS A 18 5.76 16.60 8.26
CA LYS A 18 5.70 17.84 9.02
C LYS A 18 4.42 17.98 9.85
N LEU A 19 3.43 17.13 9.59
CA LEU A 19 2.17 17.14 10.32
C LEU A 19 2.32 16.53 11.72
N GLN A 20 1.56 17.07 12.66
CA GLN A 20 1.37 16.44 13.96
C GLN A 20 0.53 15.17 13.80
N VAL A 21 0.78 14.18 14.66
CA VAL A 21 0.05 12.91 14.64
C VAL A 21 -1.47 13.10 14.76
N SER A 22 -1.90 14.12 15.52
CA SER A 22 -3.32 14.50 15.67
C SER A 22 -3.97 14.95 14.36
N GLU A 23 -3.20 15.51 13.43
CA GLU A 23 -3.69 16.00 12.12
C GLU A 23 -3.88 14.85 11.12
N LEU A 24 -3.27 13.68 11.34
CA LEU A 24 -3.33 12.55 10.41
C LEU A 24 -4.75 11.99 10.23
N LYS A 25 -5.60 12.11 11.24
CA LYS A 25 -7.02 11.70 11.14
C LYS A 25 -7.77 12.60 10.15
N THR A 26 -7.61 13.92 10.27
CA THR A 26 -8.20 14.89 9.35
C THR A 26 -7.65 14.68 7.94
N LEU A 27 -6.34 14.43 7.81
CA LEU A 27 -5.75 14.10 6.52
C LEU A 27 -6.40 12.87 5.88
N ALA A 28 -6.66 11.82 6.66
CA ALA A 28 -7.33 10.61 6.15
C ALA A 28 -8.75 10.92 5.64
N GLU A 29 -9.49 11.80 6.31
CA GLU A 29 -10.82 12.26 5.88
C GLU A 29 -10.73 13.02 4.54
N GLU A 30 -9.80 13.96 4.43
CA GLU A 30 -9.58 14.73 3.20
C GLU A 30 -9.09 13.86 2.03
N LEU A 31 -8.18 12.91 2.31
CA LEU A 31 -7.67 11.98 1.30
C LEU A 31 -8.75 11.02 0.80
N ARG A 32 -9.66 10.56 1.68
CA ARG A 32 -10.85 9.79 1.26
C ARG A 32 -11.76 10.64 0.36
N ALA A 33 -12.01 11.89 0.72
CA ALA A 33 -12.84 12.79 -0.09
C ALA A 33 -12.23 13.04 -1.49
N GLU A 34 -10.92 13.32 -1.56
CA GLU A 34 -10.20 13.48 -2.83
C GLU A 34 -10.26 12.21 -3.69
N LEU A 35 -10.08 11.03 -3.06
CA LEU A 35 -10.16 9.75 -3.75
C LEU A 35 -11.56 9.51 -4.35
N VAL A 36 -12.62 9.75 -3.59
CA VAL A 36 -14.01 9.59 -4.06
C VAL A 36 -14.31 10.55 -5.21
N ASP A 37 -13.95 11.84 -5.08
CA ASP A 37 -14.14 12.84 -6.13
C ASP A 37 -13.39 12.44 -7.42
N ALA A 38 -12.11 12.04 -7.29
CA ALA A 38 -11.30 11.64 -8.44
C ALA A 38 -11.87 10.41 -9.17
N VAL A 39 -12.20 9.35 -8.42
CA VAL A 39 -12.70 8.09 -9.00
C VAL A 39 -14.11 8.24 -9.56
N SER A 40 -14.92 9.18 -9.05
CA SER A 40 -16.24 9.48 -9.64
C SER A 40 -16.15 9.96 -11.09
N VAL A 41 -15.02 10.56 -11.48
CA VAL A 41 -14.77 11.09 -12.84
C VAL A 41 -14.12 10.04 -13.76
N THR A 42 -13.28 9.17 -13.23
CA THR A 42 -12.47 8.22 -14.03
C THR A 42 -12.99 6.78 -14.02
N GLY A 43 -13.83 6.42 -13.04
CA GLY A 43 -13.99 5.03 -12.61
C GLY A 43 -12.69 4.47 -11.99
N GLY A 44 -12.67 3.18 -11.65
CA GLY A 44 -11.50 2.53 -11.03
C GLY A 44 -11.82 1.75 -9.76
N HIS A 45 -10.78 1.31 -9.07
CA HIS A 45 -10.90 0.44 -7.89
C HIS A 45 -11.13 1.25 -6.60
N LEU A 46 -12.34 1.79 -6.44
CA LEU A 46 -12.67 2.66 -5.30
C LEU A 46 -12.52 1.96 -3.95
N GLY A 47 -13.13 0.78 -3.78
CA GLY A 47 -13.14 0.06 -2.49
C GLY A 47 -11.74 -0.33 -2.02
N ALA A 48 -10.89 -0.80 -2.93
CA ALA A 48 -9.52 -1.17 -2.63
C ALA A 48 -8.69 0.03 -2.16
N GLY A 49 -8.82 1.18 -2.85
CA GLY A 49 -8.14 2.41 -2.45
C GLY A 49 -8.63 2.98 -1.12
N LEU A 50 -9.94 2.98 -0.88
CA LEU A 50 -10.53 3.46 0.38
C LEU A 50 -10.07 2.63 1.58
N GLY A 51 -9.93 1.31 1.41
CA GLY A 51 -9.51 0.41 2.49
C GLY A 51 -8.07 0.61 2.96
N VAL A 52 -7.23 1.32 2.21
CA VAL A 52 -5.80 1.52 2.54
C VAL A 52 -5.43 2.98 2.77
N VAL A 53 -6.38 3.91 2.94
CA VAL A 53 -6.07 5.33 3.14
C VAL A 53 -5.16 5.55 4.34
N GLU A 54 -5.55 5.07 5.51
CA GLU A 54 -4.79 5.21 6.76
C GLU A 54 -3.47 4.46 6.69
N LEU A 55 -3.48 3.26 6.10
CA LEU A 55 -2.26 2.48 5.89
C LEU A 55 -1.26 3.25 5.01
N THR A 56 -1.74 3.87 3.94
CA THR A 56 -0.91 4.64 3.02
C THR A 56 -0.32 5.87 3.70
N ILE A 57 -1.12 6.58 4.51
CA ILE A 57 -0.64 7.71 5.33
C ILE A 57 0.43 7.22 6.30
N ALA A 58 0.18 6.15 7.05
CA ALA A 58 1.13 5.61 8.02
C ALA A 58 2.45 5.19 7.36
N ILE A 59 2.38 4.52 6.21
CA ILE A 59 3.58 4.12 5.45
C ILE A 59 4.40 5.35 5.05
N HIS A 60 3.79 6.36 4.44
CA HIS A 60 4.53 7.55 4.00
C HIS A 60 4.97 8.47 5.14
N TYR A 61 4.29 8.43 6.28
CA TYR A 61 4.69 9.14 7.48
C TYR A 61 5.92 8.50 8.13
N LEU A 62 5.98 7.17 8.19
CA LEU A 62 7.04 6.43 8.88
C LEU A 62 8.26 6.13 7.99
N PHE A 63 8.04 5.80 6.72
CA PHE A 63 9.10 5.40 5.79
C PHE A 63 9.54 6.55 4.89
N ASP A 64 10.76 6.46 4.38
CA ASP A 64 11.38 7.51 3.57
C ASP A 64 11.38 7.17 2.08
N THR A 65 10.20 7.13 1.46
CA THR A 65 10.10 6.90 0.00
C THR A 65 10.58 8.13 -0.78
N PRO A 66 11.37 7.99 -1.87
CA PRO A 66 11.65 6.76 -2.60
C PRO A 66 12.95 6.03 -2.21
N LYS A 67 13.67 6.51 -1.17
CA LYS A 67 14.87 5.83 -0.64
C LYS A 67 14.49 4.45 -0.10
N ASP A 68 13.44 4.40 0.71
CA ASP A 68 12.75 3.18 1.06
C ASP A 68 11.90 2.72 -0.14
N ARG A 69 11.90 1.41 -0.39
CA ARG A 69 11.18 0.82 -1.52
C ARG A 69 9.81 0.34 -1.06
N LEU A 70 8.76 0.92 -1.62
CA LEU A 70 7.37 0.52 -1.37
C LEU A 70 6.81 -0.17 -2.61
N VAL A 71 6.42 -1.43 -2.48
CA VAL A 71 5.83 -2.24 -3.56
C VAL A 71 4.39 -2.58 -3.18
N TRP A 72 3.45 -2.11 -4.01
CA TRP A 72 2.04 -2.46 -3.89
C TRP A 72 1.72 -3.66 -4.77
N ASP A 73 1.26 -4.76 -4.19
CA ASP A 73 0.80 -5.93 -4.94
C ASP A 73 -0.45 -5.59 -5.76
N VAL A 74 -0.50 -6.00 -7.03
CA VAL A 74 -1.47 -5.56 -8.05
C VAL A 74 -1.41 -4.05 -8.34
N GLY A 75 -1.33 -3.17 -7.33
CA GLY A 75 -1.24 -1.71 -7.46
C GLY A 75 -2.60 -1.01 -7.57
N HIS A 76 -3.71 -1.76 -7.62
CA HIS A 76 -5.06 -1.20 -7.76
C HIS A 76 -5.55 -0.42 -6.52
N GLN A 77 -5.02 -0.74 -5.34
CA GLN A 77 -5.27 -0.05 -4.07
C GLN A 77 -4.40 1.21 -3.90
N ALA A 78 -3.43 1.46 -4.79
CA ALA A 78 -2.41 2.50 -4.61
C ALA A 78 -2.85 3.93 -5.02
N TYR A 79 -4.15 4.22 -5.10
CA TYR A 79 -4.61 5.56 -5.49
C TYR A 79 -4.30 6.63 -4.42
N PRO A 80 -4.51 6.38 -3.12
CA PRO A 80 -4.03 7.29 -2.07
C PRO A 80 -2.52 7.52 -2.16
N HIS A 81 -1.76 6.47 -2.51
CA HIS A 81 -0.31 6.55 -2.68
C HIS A 81 0.04 7.53 -3.80
N LYS A 82 -0.60 7.42 -4.97
CA LYS A 82 -0.41 8.37 -6.09
C LYS A 82 -0.73 9.80 -5.67
N ILE A 83 -1.84 10.02 -4.95
CA ILE A 83 -2.23 11.36 -4.47
C ILE A 83 -1.14 11.97 -3.57
N LEU A 84 -0.60 11.18 -2.63
CA LEU A 84 0.44 11.66 -1.68
C LEU A 84 1.86 11.75 -2.27
N THR A 85 2.04 11.32 -3.53
CA THR A 85 3.36 11.27 -4.19
C THR A 85 3.31 12.01 -5.52
N GLU A 86 3.09 13.32 -5.43
CA GLU A 86 3.27 14.31 -6.50
C GLU A 86 2.32 14.16 -7.70
N ARG A 87 1.29 13.31 -7.61
CA ARG A 87 0.36 13.02 -8.74
C ARG A 87 -1.09 13.42 -8.47
N ARG A 88 -1.34 14.21 -7.43
CA ARG A 88 -2.70 14.67 -7.06
C ARG A 88 -3.38 15.47 -8.17
N ASP A 89 -2.67 16.41 -8.79
CA ASP A 89 -3.18 17.23 -9.90
C ASP A 89 -3.60 16.38 -11.10
N ARG A 90 -2.88 15.28 -11.36
CA ARG A 90 -3.13 14.36 -12.46
C ARG A 90 -4.11 13.22 -12.11
N ILE A 91 -4.58 13.11 -10.86
CA ILE A 91 -5.35 11.94 -10.41
C ILE A 91 -6.65 11.73 -11.22
N ARG A 92 -7.24 12.81 -11.73
CA ARG A 92 -8.47 12.79 -12.56
C ARG A 92 -8.23 12.32 -14.02
N THR A 93 -6.99 11.97 -14.35
CA THR A 93 -6.59 11.34 -15.62
C THR A 93 -6.38 9.83 -15.50
N LEU A 94 -6.63 9.26 -14.32
CA LEU A 94 -6.40 7.84 -14.05
C LEU A 94 -7.15 6.95 -15.06
N ARG A 95 -6.44 5.96 -15.61
CA ARG A 95 -6.91 5.01 -16.64
C ARG A 95 -7.34 5.64 -17.97
N LYS A 96 -7.04 6.92 -18.21
CA LYS A 96 -7.26 7.57 -19.52
C LYS A 96 -5.99 7.49 -20.37
N GLY A 97 -6.14 7.48 -21.69
CA GLY A 97 -5.01 7.54 -22.62
C GLY A 97 -4.16 8.80 -22.35
N GLY A 98 -2.83 8.64 -22.25
CA GLY A 98 -1.91 9.72 -21.86
C GLY A 98 -1.97 10.16 -20.38
N GLY A 99 -2.89 9.59 -19.59
CA GLY A 99 -3.06 9.87 -18.17
C GLY A 99 -2.28 8.92 -17.26
N LEU A 100 -2.62 8.94 -15.97
CA LEU A 100 -2.03 8.03 -14.97
C LEU A 100 -2.50 6.59 -15.18
N SER A 101 -1.60 5.64 -14.95
CA SER A 101 -1.92 4.21 -14.87
C SER A 101 -2.87 3.93 -13.70
N GLY A 102 -3.78 2.97 -13.89
CA GLY A 102 -4.62 2.43 -12.81
C GLY A 102 -3.88 1.54 -11.82
N PHE A 103 -2.57 1.36 -12.00
CA PHE A 103 -1.68 0.59 -11.12
C PHE A 103 -0.36 1.34 -10.95
N THR A 104 0.52 0.90 -10.04
CA THR A 104 1.88 1.44 -9.95
C THR A 104 2.65 1.20 -11.25
N LYS A 105 3.44 2.18 -11.68
CA LYS A 105 4.20 2.10 -12.93
C LYS A 105 5.54 2.80 -12.79
N ARG A 106 6.63 2.03 -12.97
CA ARG A 106 8.02 2.52 -12.84
C ARG A 106 8.33 3.78 -13.64
N SER A 107 7.85 3.86 -14.88
CA SER A 107 8.07 5.03 -15.73
C SER A 107 7.14 6.21 -15.44
N GLU A 108 6.17 6.05 -14.52
CA GLU A 108 5.26 7.12 -14.12
C GLU A 108 5.80 7.91 -12.92
N SER A 109 6.50 7.25 -11.99
CA SER A 109 6.94 7.87 -10.75
C SER A 109 8.13 7.16 -10.11
N ILE A 110 9.03 7.94 -9.50
CA ILE A 110 10.13 7.43 -8.67
C ILE A 110 9.65 6.70 -7.40
N TYR A 111 8.40 6.96 -6.99
CA TYR A 111 7.75 6.33 -5.85
C TYR A 111 7.16 4.94 -6.19
N ASP A 112 7.22 4.53 -7.46
CA ASP A 112 6.70 3.25 -7.96
C ASP A 112 7.87 2.32 -8.37
N PRO A 113 8.68 1.78 -7.44
CA PRO A 113 9.89 1.02 -7.78
C PRO A 113 9.60 -0.28 -8.54
N PHE A 114 8.37 -0.79 -8.46
CA PHE A 114 7.88 -1.96 -9.18
C PHE A 114 6.51 -1.67 -9.81
N GLY A 115 6.36 -2.08 -11.08
CA GLY A 115 5.07 -2.04 -11.75
C GLY A 115 4.34 -3.36 -11.52
N ALA A 116 3.17 -3.31 -10.89
CA ALA A 116 2.34 -4.47 -10.65
C ALA A 116 0.98 -4.32 -11.36
N ALA A 117 0.40 -5.44 -11.74
CA ALA A 117 -0.99 -5.56 -12.24
C ALA A 117 -1.45 -7.01 -12.03
N HIS A 118 -0.56 -7.97 -12.28
CA HIS A 118 -0.71 -9.33 -11.78
C HIS A 118 -0.50 -9.37 -10.26
N SER A 119 -1.27 -10.21 -9.60
CA SER A 119 -1.20 -10.41 -8.15
C SER A 119 -0.03 -11.27 -7.73
N SER A 120 0.29 -11.21 -6.44
CA SER A 120 1.19 -12.12 -5.73
C SER A 120 2.66 -11.97 -6.09
N THR A 121 3.01 -10.88 -6.77
CA THR A 121 4.37 -10.60 -7.27
C THR A 121 5.19 -9.72 -6.31
N SER A 122 4.52 -9.02 -5.39
CA SER A 122 5.13 -7.98 -4.54
C SER A 122 6.23 -8.50 -3.62
N ILE A 123 6.02 -9.64 -2.94
CA ILE A 123 6.99 -10.19 -1.98
C ILE A 123 8.26 -10.62 -2.71
N SER A 124 8.13 -11.32 -3.84
CA SER A 124 9.27 -11.76 -4.66
C SER A 124 10.06 -10.57 -5.21
N ALA A 125 9.36 -9.58 -5.78
CA ALA A 125 9.99 -8.36 -6.27
C ALA A 125 10.72 -7.59 -5.15
N SER A 126 10.10 -7.51 -3.98
CA SER A 126 10.66 -6.85 -2.80
C SER A 126 11.86 -7.60 -2.24
N LEU A 127 11.84 -8.93 -2.23
CA LEU A 127 13.00 -9.73 -1.85
C LEU A 127 14.20 -9.44 -2.77
N GLY A 128 13.97 -9.40 -4.09
CA GLY A 128 15.02 -9.02 -5.04
C GLY A 128 15.61 -7.62 -4.77
N MET A 129 14.76 -6.65 -4.43
CA MET A 129 15.21 -5.31 -4.03
C MET A 129 15.98 -5.30 -2.70
N ALA A 130 15.58 -6.15 -1.74
CA ALA A 130 16.27 -6.29 -0.46
C ALA A 130 17.66 -6.93 -0.63
N VAL A 131 17.76 -7.95 -1.48
CA VAL A 131 19.05 -8.56 -1.84
C VAL A 131 19.95 -7.56 -2.55
N ALA A 132 19.43 -6.80 -3.52
CA ALA A 132 20.20 -5.77 -4.21
C ALA A 132 20.68 -4.66 -3.24
N ARG A 133 19.83 -4.25 -2.29
CA ARG A 133 20.23 -3.33 -1.22
C ARG A 133 21.40 -3.89 -0.40
N ASP A 134 21.31 -5.15 0.00
CA ASP A 134 22.32 -5.79 0.85
C ASP A 134 23.66 -5.92 0.10
N LEU A 135 23.62 -6.19 -1.21
CA LEU A 135 24.81 -6.22 -2.08
C LEU A 135 25.43 -4.84 -2.30
N ASP A 136 24.63 -3.77 -2.23
CA ASP A 136 25.07 -2.37 -2.35
C ASP A 136 25.52 -1.77 -0.98
N ASP A 137 25.62 -2.58 0.08
CA ASP A 137 25.91 -2.15 1.46
C ASP A 137 24.97 -1.05 1.98
N ARG A 138 23.70 -1.07 1.54
CA ARG A 138 22.67 -0.12 1.96
C ARG A 138 21.81 -0.67 3.07
N ASN A 139 21.10 0.23 3.76
CA ASN A 139 20.25 -0.12 4.90
C ASN A 139 18.80 0.37 4.77
N ASN A 140 18.37 0.84 3.60
CA ASN A 140 16.99 1.30 3.39
C ASN A 140 15.96 0.19 3.61
N ASN A 141 14.73 0.58 3.94
CA ASN A 141 13.62 -0.34 4.10
C ASN A 141 13.13 -0.82 2.72
N VAL A 142 12.63 -2.05 2.70
CA VAL A 142 11.90 -2.61 1.56
C VAL A 142 10.59 -3.17 2.10
N ILE A 143 9.49 -2.67 1.55
CA ILE A 143 8.13 -2.89 2.04
C ILE A 143 7.28 -3.45 0.91
N ALA A 144 6.70 -4.63 1.13
CA ALA A 144 5.67 -5.21 0.27
C ALA A 144 4.30 -5.05 0.93
N VAL A 145 3.33 -4.47 0.24
CA VAL A 145 1.92 -4.44 0.66
C VAL A 145 1.14 -5.42 -0.20
N ILE A 146 0.60 -6.47 0.42
CA ILE A 146 -0.12 -7.56 -0.27
C ILE A 146 -1.52 -7.75 0.35
N GLY A 147 -2.53 -7.99 -0.48
CA GLY A 147 -3.87 -8.36 -0.02
C GLY A 147 -3.98 -9.83 0.36
N ASP A 148 -4.91 -10.20 1.24
CA ASP A 148 -5.18 -11.58 1.65
C ASP A 148 -5.48 -12.51 0.46
N GLY A 149 -6.24 -12.04 -0.53
CA GLY A 149 -6.49 -12.79 -1.76
C GLY A 149 -5.22 -13.14 -2.53
N ALA A 150 -4.31 -12.18 -2.68
CA ALA A 150 -3.03 -12.36 -3.39
C ALA A 150 -2.05 -13.24 -2.59
N MET A 151 -2.20 -13.28 -1.27
CA MET A 151 -1.37 -14.13 -0.41
C MET A 151 -1.61 -15.63 -0.63
N SER A 152 -2.77 -16.00 -1.19
CA SER A 152 -3.14 -17.40 -1.45
C SER A 152 -2.38 -18.04 -2.62
N ALA A 153 -1.70 -17.26 -3.47
CA ALA A 153 -1.03 -17.80 -4.64
C ALA A 153 0.37 -18.36 -4.29
N GLY A 154 0.76 -19.42 -5.00
CA GLY A 154 2.04 -20.12 -4.79
C GLY A 154 3.28 -19.21 -4.85
N MET A 155 3.26 -18.17 -5.70
CA MET A 155 4.37 -17.21 -5.80
C MET A 155 4.60 -16.43 -4.49
N ALA A 156 3.54 -16.07 -3.77
CA ALA A 156 3.68 -15.40 -2.48
C ALA A 156 4.31 -16.33 -1.43
N TYR A 157 3.91 -17.61 -1.42
CA TYR A 157 4.49 -18.62 -0.53
C TYR A 157 5.95 -18.94 -0.84
N GLU A 158 6.29 -19.11 -2.12
CA GLU A 158 7.67 -19.34 -2.55
C GLU A 158 8.55 -18.17 -2.12
N ALA A 159 8.12 -16.93 -2.39
CA ALA A 159 8.87 -15.74 -2.04
C ALA A 159 9.06 -15.58 -0.52
N MET A 160 8.04 -15.87 0.29
CA MET A 160 8.18 -15.86 1.75
C MET A 160 9.16 -16.93 2.25
N ASN A 161 9.07 -18.15 1.70
CA ASN A 161 9.97 -19.24 2.07
C ASN A 161 11.43 -18.87 1.73
N ASN A 162 11.64 -18.26 0.57
CA ASN A 162 12.95 -17.78 0.14
C ASN A 162 13.46 -16.64 1.04
N ALA A 163 12.60 -15.66 1.36
CA ALA A 163 12.95 -14.57 2.28
C ALA A 163 13.38 -15.10 3.67
N GLY A 164 12.67 -16.12 4.19
CA GLY A 164 13.02 -16.79 5.44
C GLY A 164 14.37 -17.50 5.39
N SER A 165 14.68 -18.17 4.27
CA SER A 165 15.97 -18.83 4.05
C SER A 165 17.13 -17.84 3.99
N MET A 166 16.94 -16.73 3.26
CA MET A 166 17.98 -15.71 3.05
C MET A 166 18.22 -14.81 4.27
N LYS A 167 17.27 -14.74 5.20
CA LYS A 167 17.30 -13.83 6.36
C LYS A 167 17.48 -12.35 5.99
N SER A 168 17.15 -11.97 4.75
CA SER A 168 17.22 -10.57 4.32
C SER A 168 16.11 -9.75 4.98
N ARG A 169 16.42 -8.50 5.34
CA ARG A 169 15.48 -7.62 6.04
C ARG A 169 14.40 -7.12 5.08
N LEU A 170 13.19 -7.68 5.20
CA LEU A 170 12.01 -7.36 4.39
C LEU A 170 10.80 -7.11 5.30
N ILE A 171 10.01 -6.08 4.99
CA ILE A 171 8.74 -5.80 5.69
C ILE A 171 7.60 -6.22 4.76
N VAL A 172 6.75 -7.12 5.24
CA VAL A 172 5.53 -7.53 4.52
C VAL A 172 4.31 -7.06 5.32
N ILE A 173 3.49 -6.24 4.69
CA ILE A 173 2.22 -5.76 5.23
C ILE A 173 1.10 -6.52 4.54
N LEU A 174 0.42 -7.37 5.30
CA LEU A 174 -0.79 -8.07 4.86
C LEU A 174 -2.01 -7.17 5.11
N ASN A 175 -2.62 -6.69 4.03
CA ASN A 175 -3.91 -6.01 4.06
C ASN A 175 -5.03 -7.06 3.98
N ASP A 176 -5.46 -7.54 5.14
CA ASP A 176 -6.55 -8.51 5.27
C ASP A 176 -7.89 -7.78 5.43
N ASN A 177 -8.72 -7.81 4.39
CA ASN A 177 -10.07 -7.24 4.41
C ASN A 177 -11.15 -8.30 4.17
N ASP A 178 -10.80 -9.59 4.31
CA ASP A 178 -11.63 -10.76 3.99
C ASP A 178 -12.27 -10.68 2.58
N MET A 179 -11.57 -10.04 1.62
CA MET A 179 -12.09 -9.77 0.28
C MET A 179 -11.00 -9.85 -0.80
N SER A 180 -11.27 -10.62 -1.85
CA SER A 180 -10.62 -10.46 -3.16
C SER A 180 -11.54 -9.62 -4.07
N ILE A 181 -11.77 -10.03 -5.32
CA ILE A 181 -12.93 -9.53 -6.10
C ILE A 181 -14.24 -10.12 -5.55
N ALA A 182 -14.18 -11.37 -5.10
CA ALA A 182 -15.18 -12.08 -4.33
C ALA A 182 -14.56 -12.50 -2.98
N PRO A 183 -15.33 -12.99 -1.99
CA PRO A 183 -14.77 -13.48 -0.74
C PRO A 183 -13.63 -14.48 -0.99
N PRO A 184 -12.51 -14.39 -0.25
CA PRO A 184 -11.38 -15.29 -0.42
C PRO A 184 -11.82 -16.72 -0.13
N VAL A 185 -11.15 -17.67 -0.78
CA VAL A 185 -11.37 -19.11 -0.60
C VAL A 185 -10.09 -19.77 -0.13
N GLY A 186 -10.21 -20.93 0.54
CA GLY A 186 -9.07 -21.73 0.99
C GLY A 186 -8.73 -21.57 2.47
N ALA A 187 -7.83 -22.45 2.94
CA ALA A 187 -7.51 -22.61 4.36
C ALA A 187 -6.82 -21.39 4.99
N MET A 188 -6.11 -20.59 4.18
CA MET A 188 -5.42 -19.37 4.64
C MET A 188 -6.41 -18.35 5.21
N ARG A 189 -7.56 -18.15 4.56
CA ARG A 189 -8.65 -17.30 5.07
C ARG A 189 -9.11 -17.77 6.45
N SER A 190 -9.46 -19.05 6.58
CA SER A 190 -9.93 -19.62 7.85
C SER A 190 -8.88 -19.50 8.95
N TYR A 191 -7.60 -19.60 8.59
CA TYR A 191 -6.48 -19.41 9.52
C TYR A 191 -6.32 -17.96 9.97
N LEU A 192 -6.35 -16.99 9.05
CA LEU A 192 -6.29 -15.55 9.36
C LEU A 192 -7.49 -15.10 10.20
N ALA A 193 -8.70 -15.51 9.83
CA ALA A 193 -9.90 -15.25 10.61
C ALA A 193 -9.80 -15.82 12.03
N LYS A 194 -9.17 -16.99 12.20
CA LYS A 194 -8.93 -17.61 13.52
C LYS A 194 -7.86 -16.88 14.33
N LEU A 195 -6.83 -16.32 13.69
CA LEU A 195 -5.83 -15.47 14.34
C LEU A 195 -6.43 -14.15 14.81
N LEU A 196 -7.22 -13.49 13.96
CA LEU A 196 -7.90 -12.22 14.27
C LEU A 196 -9.01 -12.37 15.32
N SER A 197 -9.67 -13.53 15.37
CA SER A 197 -10.65 -13.87 16.41
C SER A 197 -10.03 -14.54 17.66
N GLY A 198 -8.71 -14.72 17.67
CA GLY A 198 -7.98 -15.29 18.80
C GLY A 198 -8.07 -14.39 20.04
N LYS A 199 -8.29 -15.00 21.21
CA LYS A 199 -8.44 -14.32 22.51
C LYS A 199 -7.30 -13.32 22.80
N THR A 200 -6.10 -13.58 22.30
CA THR A 200 -4.91 -12.73 22.47
C THR A 200 -5.01 -11.40 21.71
N TYR A 201 -5.49 -11.41 20.45
CA TYR A 201 -5.66 -10.18 19.66
C TYR A 201 -6.83 -9.33 20.19
N ILE A 202 -7.95 -9.98 20.55
CA ILE A 202 -9.09 -9.32 21.17
C ILE A 202 -8.70 -8.70 22.54
N GLY A 203 -7.89 -9.41 23.34
CA GLY A 203 -7.35 -8.91 24.59
C GLY A 203 -6.45 -7.68 24.42
N PHE A 204 -5.56 -7.68 23.41
CA PHE A 204 -4.69 -6.55 23.12
C PHE A 204 -5.46 -5.31 22.63
N ARG A 205 -6.50 -5.52 21.81
CA ARG A 205 -7.37 -4.44 21.31
C ARG A 205 -8.30 -3.88 22.41
N GLY A 206 -8.72 -4.70 23.36
CA GLY A 206 -9.50 -4.27 24.52
C GLY A 206 -8.69 -3.49 25.56
N PHE A 207 -7.39 -3.75 25.67
CA PHE A 207 -6.47 -3.05 26.57
C PHE A 207 -6.06 -1.65 26.06
N LEU A 208 -6.15 -1.41 24.75
CA LEU A 208 -5.79 -0.14 24.09
C LEU A 208 -6.97 0.82 23.88
N LYS A 209 -8.15 0.50 24.41
CA LYS A 209 -9.28 1.43 24.55
C LYS A 209 -9.30 2.01 25.95
#